data_AF-A0A6I6AJX8-F1
#
_entry.id   AF-A0A6I6AJX8-F1
#
_cell.length_a   1.000
_cell.length_b   1.000
_cell.length_c   1.000
_cell.angle_alpha   90.00
_cell.angle_beta   90.00
_cell.angle_gamma   90.00
#
_symmetry.space_group_name_H-M   'P 1'
#
loop_
_entity.id
_entity.type
_entity.pdbx_description
1 polymer ?
#
loop_
_entity_poly.entity_id
_entity_poly.type
_entity_poly.pdbx_seq_one_letter_code
_entity_poly.pdbx_strand_id
1 'polypeptide(L)'
;MVAFDQNSGEKGDDACELPETLPWDIRPSIYDHLCLHIVSGQPGLVEAGYQLPDEERVNEDLELRWAAGALDGVMTHHTGAATQRNGLRKRSGCC
;
A
#
# COMPACT_ATOMS: atom_id res chain seq x y z
N MET A 1 -14.90 29.23 -3.17
CA MET A 1 -14.60 28.40 -4.35
C MET A 1 -13.17 28.71 -4.73
N VAL A 2 -12.21 27.94 -4.20
CA VAL A 2 -10.78 28.19 -4.49
C VAL A 2 -10.41 27.31 -5.67
N ALA A 3 -10.10 27.96 -6.80
CA ALA A 3 -9.61 27.31 -8.00
C ALA A 3 -8.19 26.82 -7.72
N PHE A 4 -7.96 25.52 -7.95
CA PHE A 4 -6.64 24.92 -7.90
C PHE A 4 -5.91 25.29 -9.20
N ASP A 5 -5.10 26.34 -9.12
CA ASP A 5 -4.30 26.83 -10.23
C ASP A 5 -3.14 25.86 -10.49
N GLN A 6 -3.18 25.19 -11.65
CA GLN A 6 -2.08 24.36 -12.14
C GLN A 6 -1.03 25.27 -12.76
N ASN A 7 -0.14 25.82 -11.94
CA ASN A 7 1.04 26.52 -12.46
C ASN A 7 2.05 25.51 -12.99
N SER A 8 2.17 25.46 -14.31
CA SER A 8 3.12 24.64 -15.04
C SER A 8 4.51 25.28 -15.05
N GLY A 9 5.52 24.49 -14.71
CA GLY A 9 6.83 24.55 -15.36
C GLY A 9 7.88 25.48 -14.75
N GLU A 10 8.73 24.90 -13.91
CA GLU A 10 10.18 25.08 -14.05
C GLU A 10 10.82 23.69 -13.96
N LYS A 11 11.37 23.22 -15.08
CA LYS A 11 12.27 22.08 -15.10
C LYS A 11 13.61 22.61 -14.58
N GLY A 12 13.74 22.68 -13.26
CA GLY A 12 15.04 22.81 -12.63
C GLY A 12 15.83 21.57 -13.03
N ASP A 13 16.91 21.75 -13.79
CA ASP A 13 17.98 20.76 -13.89
C ASP A 13 18.75 20.72 -12.55
N ASP A 14 18.02 20.67 -11.44
CA ASP A 14 18.51 20.18 -10.16
C ASP A 14 18.54 18.68 -10.35
N ALA A 15 19.67 18.17 -10.83
CA ALA A 15 19.99 16.76 -10.61
C ALA A 15 19.80 16.54 -9.11
N CYS A 16 18.65 15.94 -8.77
CA CYS A 16 18.31 15.56 -7.42
C CYS A 16 19.49 14.71 -6.98
N GLU A 17 20.42 15.30 -6.23
CA GLU A 17 21.59 14.61 -5.72
C GLU A 17 21.02 13.51 -4.85
N LEU A 18 20.83 12.34 -5.45
CA LEU A 18 20.37 11.17 -4.74
C LEU A 18 21.43 10.96 -3.68
N PRO A 19 21.04 10.93 -2.39
CA PRO A 19 22.01 10.76 -1.33
C PRO A 19 22.85 9.52 -1.63
N GLU A 20 24.16 9.58 -1.40
CA GLU A 20 25.11 8.49 -1.72
C GLU A 20 24.67 7.13 -1.15
N THR A 21 23.85 7.16 -0.10
CA THR A 21 23.19 5.98 0.47
C THR A 21 21.71 6.26 0.66
N LEU A 22 20.87 5.39 0.10
CA LEU A 22 19.43 5.40 0.29
C LEU A 22 19.07 4.53 1.50
N PRO A 23 17.97 4.82 2.21
CA PRO A 23 17.56 4.07 3.40
C PRO A 23 17.34 2.56 3.18
N TRP A 24 17.12 2.16 1.92
CA TRP A 24 16.94 0.77 1.53
C TRP A 24 18.25 0.05 1.16
N ASP A 25 19.36 0.76 0.95
CA ASP A 25 20.65 0.14 0.60
C ASP A 25 21.24 -0.70 1.74
N ILE A 26 20.82 -0.41 2.99
CA ILE A 26 21.25 -1.13 4.19
C ILE A 26 20.43 -2.42 4.39
N ARG A 27 19.31 -2.57 3.69
CA ARG A 27 18.36 -3.68 3.89
C ARG A 27 18.64 -4.83 2.92
N PRO A 28 18.35 -6.08 3.31
CA PRO A 28 18.39 -7.21 2.38
C PRO A 28 17.50 -6.94 1.16
N SER A 29 18.03 -7.19 -0.02
CA SER A 29 17.29 -7.06 -1.28
C SER A 29 16.21 -8.14 -1.38
N ILE A 30 14.95 -7.71 -1.50
CA ILE A 30 13.82 -8.62 -1.75
C ILE A 30 14.00 -9.30 -3.12
N TYR A 31 14.51 -8.58 -4.12
CA TYR A 31 14.72 -9.14 -5.46
C TYR A 31 15.69 -10.32 -5.44
N ASP A 32 16.85 -10.16 -4.80
CA ASP A 32 17.85 -11.21 -4.71
C ASP A 32 17.30 -12.43 -3.95
N HIS A 33 16.53 -12.19 -2.89
CA HIS A 33 15.83 -13.24 -2.17
C HIS A 33 14.84 -14.01 -3.07
N LEU A 34 14.03 -13.33 -3.87
CA LEU A 34 13.09 -14.00 -4.78
C LEU A 34 13.82 -14.81 -5.85
N CYS A 35 14.88 -14.27 -6.45
CA CYS A 35 15.66 -14.96 -7.46
C CYS A 35 16.25 -16.29 -6.97
N LEU A 36 16.67 -16.37 -5.70
CA LEU A 36 17.17 -17.61 -5.10
C LEU A 36 16.09 -18.70 -4.94
N HIS A 37 14.82 -18.33 -4.92
CA HIS A 37 13.71 -19.21 -4.60
C HIS A 37 12.77 -19.49 -5.80
N ILE A 38 13.09 -18.94 -6.98
CA ILE A 38 12.38 -19.24 -8.23
C ILE A 38 13.06 -20.43 -8.90
N VAL A 39 12.29 -21.50 -9.10
CA VAL A 39 12.75 -22.71 -9.79
C VAL A 39 12.12 -22.76 -11.18
N SER A 40 12.96 -22.86 -12.21
CA SER A 40 12.50 -22.97 -13.60
C SER A 40 11.59 -24.18 -13.79
N GLY A 41 10.42 -23.95 -14.38
CA GLY A 41 9.43 -25.00 -14.66
C GLY A 41 8.49 -25.33 -13.50
N GLN A 42 8.67 -24.70 -12.33
CA GLN A 42 7.73 -24.79 -11.21
C GLN A 42 6.95 -23.48 -11.09
N PRO A 43 5.60 -23.51 -10.99
CA PRO A 43 4.84 -22.33 -10.65
C PRO A 43 5.08 -21.94 -9.18
N GLY A 44 5.32 -20.65 -8.94
CA GLY A 44 5.49 -20.10 -7.59
C GLY A 44 6.93 -20.11 -7.07
N LEU A 45 7.07 -19.84 -5.77
CA LEU A 45 8.33 -19.88 -5.04
C LEU A 45 8.49 -21.25 -4.34
N VAL A 46 9.71 -21.64 -4.01
CA VAL A 46 9.90 -22.70 -3.02
C VAL A 46 9.46 -22.21 -1.64
N GLU A 47 9.12 -23.12 -0.71
CA GLU A 47 8.55 -22.79 0.60
C GLU A 47 9.33 -21.70 1.36
N ALA A 48 10.67 -21.77 1.34
CA ALA A 48 11.51 -20.78 2.01
C ALA A 48 11.42 -19.37 1.40
N GLY A 49 11.03 -19.24 0.14
CA GLY A 49 10.90 -17.96 -0.56
C GLY A 49 9.60 -17.21 -0.27
N TYR A 50 8.65 -17.83 0.43
CA TYR A 50 7.45 -17.14 0.92
C TYR A 50 7.70 -16.35 2.20
N GLN A 51 8.80 -16.63 2.90
CA GLN A 51 9.20 -15.94 4.12
C GLN A 51 10.23 -14.85 3.78
N LEU A 52 9.85 -13.57 3.91
CA LEU A 52 10.76 -12.48 3.57
C LEU A 52 11.92 -12.36 4.58
N PRO A 53 13.11 -11.92 4.14
CA PRO A 53 14.32 -11.86 4.97
C PRO A 53 14.23 -10.87 6.13
N ASP A 54 13.32 -9.90 6.07
CA ASP A 54 13.12 -8.89 7.10
C ASP A 54 11.74 -8.98 7.76
N GLU A 55 10.98 -10.04 7.50
CA GLU A 55 9.62 -10.22 8.01
C GLU A 55 9.56 -10.29 9.54
N GLU A 56 10.52 -10.98 10.16
CA GLU A 56 10.61 -11.08 11.63
C GLU A 56 10.79 -9.69 12.26
N ARG A 57 11.71 -8.89 11.72
CA ARG A 57 11.98 -7.52 12.19
C ARG A 57 10.79 -6.59 12.01
N VAL A 58 10.02 -6.74 10.93
CA VAL A 58 8.86 -5.87 10.65
C VAL A 58 7.66 -6.24 11.53
N ASN A 59 7.52 -7.52 11.89
CA ASN A 59 6.39 -8.04 12.64
C ASN A 59 6.71 -8.32 14.12
N GLU A 60 7.87 -7.89 14.61
CA GLU A 60 8.27 -8.04 16.01
C GLU A 60 7.19 -7.44 16.93
N ASP A 61 6.80 -8.20 17.96
CA ASP A 61 5.76 -7.84 18.93
C ASP A 61 4.34 -7.55 18.36
N LEU A 62 4.07 -7.86 17.09
CA LEU A 62 2.76 -7.67 16.46
C LEU A 62 1.97 -8.98 16.38
N GLU A 63 0.82 -9.02 17.05
CA GLU A 63 -0.16 -10.13 16.94
C GLU A 63 -0.86 -10.13 15.57
N LEU A 64 -1.09 -8.94 14.99
CA LEU A 64 -1.69 -8.76 13.66
C LEU A 64 -0.67 -8.18 12.68
N ARG A 65 -0.38 -8.94 11.63
CA ARG A 65 0.61 -8.60 10.60
C ARG A 65 -0.10 -8.03 9.37
N TRP A 66 0.07 -6.74 9.13
CA TRP A 66 -0.48 -6.07 7.96
C TRP A 66 0.61 -5.89 6.92
N ALA A 67 0.34 -6.28 5.67
CA ALA A 67 1.15 -5.81 4.56
C ALA A 67 1.08 -4.26 4.49
N ALA A 68 2.14 -3.62 4.00
CA ALA A 68 2.16 -2.17 3.83
C ALA A 68 0.93 -1.71 3.00
N GLY A 69 0.15 -0.78 3.53
CA GLY A 69 -1.09 -0.28 2.92
C GLY A 69 -2.34 -1.16 3.09
N ALA A 70 -2.21 -2.40 3.60
CA ALA A 70 -3.37 -3.29 3.79
C ALA A 70 -4.33 -2.78 4.88
N LEU A 71 -3.79 -2.22 5.98
CA LEU A 71 -4.59 -1.62 7.04
C LEU A 71 -5.37 -0.39 6.53
N ASP A 72 -4.71 0.47 5.75
CA ASP A 72 -5.32 1.67 5.14
C ASP A 72 -6.48 1.29 4.19
N GLY A 73 -6.27 0.26 3.37
CA GLY A 73 -7.32 -0.30 2.51
C GLY A 73 -8.51 -0.82 3.31
N VAL A 74 -8.28 -1.63 4.35
CA VAL A 74 -9.36 -2.17 5.20
C VAL A 74 -10.13 -1.05 5.91
N MET A 75 -9.42 -0.08 6.49
CA MET A 75 -10.07 1.02 7.21
C MET A 75 -10.91 1.87 6.28
N THR A 76 -10.44 2.17 5.06
CA THR A 76 -11.20 2.92 4.06
C THR A 76 -12.53 2.23 3.68
N HIS A 77 -12.51 0.91 3.51
CA HIS A 77 -13.71 0.16 3.11
C HIS A 77 -14.71 -0.09 4.25
N HIS A 78 -14.25 -0.20 5.50
CA HIS A 78 -15.11 -0.62 6.62
C HIS A 78 -15.51 0.49 7.58
N THR A 79 -14.81 1.64 7.62
CA THR A 79 -15.17 2.74 8.53
C THR A 79 -16.00 3.86 7.88
N GLY A 80 -16.18 3.84 6.55
CA GLY A 80 -16.93 4.86 5.79
C GLY A 80 -18.44 4.62 5.61
N ALA A 81 -18.97 3.45 5.99
CA ALA A 81 -20.35 3.04 5.69
C ALA A 81 -21.33 3.19 6.88
N ALA A 82 -21.25 4.30 7.61
CA ALA A 82 -22.26 4.68 8.61
C ALA A 82 -22.98 6.00 8.27
N THR A 83 -23.21 6.30 6.99
CA THR A 83 -24.31 7.21 6.62
C THR A 83 -25.59 6.38 6.57
N GLN A 84 -26.39 6.50 7.63
CA GLN A 84 -27.71 5.91 7.72
C GLN A 84 -28.60 6.41 6.57
N ARG A 85 -29.03 5.52 5.68
CA ARG A 85 -30.22 5.74 4.84
C ARG A 85 -31.46 5.63 5.73
N ASN A 86 -31.71 6.66 6.55
CA ASN A 86 -32.96 6.76 7.30
C ASN A 86 -34.00 7.57 6.50
N GLY A 87 -35.03 6.87 6.04
CA GLY A 87 -36.43 7.29 6.08
C GLY A 87 -36.86 8.52 5.28
N LEU A 88 -37.52 8.28 4.14
CA LEU A 88 -38.74 9.04 3.81
C LEU A 88 -39.71 8.20 2.97
N ARG A 89 -40.56 7.43 3.66
CA ARG A 89 -41.79 6.87 3.08
C ARG A 89 -42.78 8.02 2.89
N LYS A 90 -42.91 8.56 1.68
CA LYS A 90 -44.08 9.39 1.34
C LYS A 90 -45.23 8.47 0.90
N ARG A 91 -46.16 8.25 1.83
CA ARG A 91 -47.56 7.94 1.51
C ARG A 91 -48.30 9.26 1.27
N SER A 92 -49.45 9.18 0.62
CA SER A 92 -50.42 10.24 0.21
C SER A 92 -50.13 10.88 -1.15
N GLY A 93 -51.06 10.96 -2.10
CA GLY A 93 -52.46 10.54 -2.13
C GLY A 93 -52.99 10.60 -3.57
N CYS A 94 -53.98 9.77 -3.85
CA CYS A 94 -54.80 9.80 -5.06
C CYS A 94 -55.72 11.02 -5.00
N CYS A 95 -55.77 11.80 -6.10
CA CYS A 95 -56.89 12.54 -6.68
C CYS A 95 -56.36 13.41 -7.83
#